data_AF-A0AAD9IJ13-F1
#
_entry.id   AF-A0AAD9IJ13-F1
#
_cell.length_a   1.000
_cell.length_b   1.000
_cell.length_c   1.000
_cell.angle_alpha   90.00
_cell.angle_beta   90.00
_cell.angle_gamma   90.00
#
_symmetry.space_group_name_H-M   'P 1'
#
loop_
_entity.id
_entity.type
_entity.pdbx_description
1 polymer ?
#
loop_
_entity_poly.entity_id
_entity_poly.type
_entity_poly.pdbx_seq_one_letter_code
_entity_poly.pdbx_strand_id
1 'polypeptide(L)'
;MTSFQLLPRSLINTDDHQAVVDLRLKDGKGSILKIFIGRSEAESMRHARGEITMSRPNTHDAMAELMKLLKCRVTRVCITELRRLTYYARMFLLLDRSVWEGGEISMDIRPSDALGVALRLGAGIYVDKGVARAMAKPPEQRFPALPPPAPPATPAHPTAALPGVTHMLALPLGPLSDSQKRIVQSCQEEAARFVDPTTFHCLLLQLAVAEQRYGDAVKLQSVIARRFATHSGARALVAMQAALSDGRFEEAVFHRDELRQNRLRDFQRSATGMIDPEDDAHIASDSAFE
;
A
#
# COMPACT_ATOMS: atom_id res chain seq x y z
N MET A 1 -6.10 -19.21 -22.64
CA MET A 1 -5.24 -19.55 -21.49
C MET A 1 -4.48 -20.83 -21.79
N THR A 2 -3.23 -20.92 -21.34
CA THR A 2 -2.40 -22.11 -21.50
C THR A 2 -2.03 -22.65 -20.11
N SER A 3 -2.01 -23.97 -19.94
CA SER A 3 -1.76 -24.60 -18.63
C SER A 3 -0.27 -24.70 -18.35
N PHE A 4 0.13 -24.23 -17.17
CA PHE A 4 1.51 -24.30 -16.70
C PHE A 4 1.62 -25.24 -15.50
N GLN A 5 2.81 -25.79 -15.30
CA GLN A 5 3.18 -26.60 -14.15
C GLN A 5 4.46 -26.04 -13.54
N LEU A 6 4.46 -25.90 -12.21
CA LEU A 6 5.67 -25.57 -11.48
C LEU A 6 6.72 -26.67 -11.67
N LEU A 7 7.97 -26.30 -11.97
CA LEU A 7 9.06 -27.26 -12.09
C LEU A 7 9.57 -27.72 -10.70
N PRO A 8 9.98 -28.98 -10.54
CA PRO A 8 10.50 -29.47 -9.25
C PRO A 8 11.74 -28.69 -8.75
N ARG A 9 12.57 -28.22 -9.68
CA ARG A 9 13.79 -27.43 -9.41
C ARG A 9 13.57 -25.91 -9.51
N SER A 10 12.33 -25.44 -9.52
CA SER A 10 11.99 -24.06 -9.91
C SER A 10 12.39 -22.97 -8.92
N LEU A 11 12.90 -23.30 -7.73
CA LEU A 11 13.34 -22.35 -6.71
C LEU A 11 14.87 -22.36 -6.68
N ILE A 12 15.52 -21.62 -7.58
CA ILE A 12 16.99 -21.55 -7.68
C ILE A 12 17.50 -20.18 -7.23
N ASN A 13 18.43 -20.27 -6.28
CA ASN A 13 19.43 -19.32 -5.80
C ASN A 13 18.95 -18.02 -5.16
N THR A 14 19.15 -17.94 -3.84
CA THR A 14 18.90 -16.77 -3.01
C THR A 14 20.21 -16.01 -2.87
N ASP A 15 20.43 -15.01 -3.73
CA ASP A 15 21.12 -13.81 -3.27
C ASP A 15 20.23 -13.18 -2.19
N ASP A 16 20.81 -12.49 -1.19
CA ASP A 16 20.27 -12.32 0.19
C ASP A 16 18.79 -11.87 0.34
N HIS A 17 18.13 -11.38 -0.72
CA HIS A 17 16.76 -10.86 -0.69
C HIS A 17 15.79 -11.30 -1.82
N GLN A 18 16.21 -12.06 -2.85
CA GLN A 18 15.34 -12.39 -4.00
C GLN A 18 15.33 -13.89 -4.34
N ALA A 19 14.22 -14.37 -4.89
CA ALA A 19 14.07 -15.73 -5.39
C ALA A 19 13.34 -15.74 -6.74
N VAL A 20 13.57 -16.80 -7.53
CA VAL A 20 12.96 -16.99 -8.85
C VAL A 20 12.11 -18.24 -8.83
N VAL A 21 10.93 -18.19 -9.48
CA VAL A 21 10.03 -19.31 -9.74
C VAL A 21 9.95 -19.57 -11.24
N ASP A 22 10.39 -20.76 -11.63
CA ASP A 22 10.27 -21.27 -13.00
C ASP A 22 8.98 -22.10 -13.19
N LEU A 23 8.06 -21.59 -14.02
CA LEU A 23 6.82 -22.26 -14.45
C LEU A 23 7.00 -22.84 -15.85
N ARG A 24 6.92 -24.17 -16.01
CA ARG A 24 7.00 -24.82 -17.32
C ARG A 24 5.62 -24.95 -17.95
N LEU A 25 5.53 -24.64 -19.23
CA LEU A 25 4.32 -24.83 -20.00
C LEU A 25 4.07 -26.32 -20.30
N LYS A 26 2.82 -26.79 -20.15
CA LYS A 26 2.44 -28.19 -20.43
C LYS A 26 2.27 -28.49 -21.94
N ASP A 27 2.68 -27.60 -22.83
CA ASP A 27 2.49 -27.71 -24.28
C ASP A 27 3.61 -28.49 -25.01
N GLY A 28 4.57 -29.05 -24.27
CA GLY A 28 5.68 -29.85 -24.82
C GLY A 28 6.79 -29.03 -25.49
N LYS A 29 6.65 -27.71 -25.62
CA LYS A 29 7.66 -26.84 -26.25
C LYS A 29 8.78 -26.40 -25.31
N GLY A 30 8.73 -26.85 -24.05
CA GLY A 30 9.76 -26.53 -23.05
C GLY A 30 9.82 -25.05 -22.65
N SER A 31 8.79 -24.25 -22.95
CA SER A 31 8.75 -22.84 -22.57
C SER A 31 8.68 -22.69 -21.05
N ILE A 32 9.53 -21.83 -20.49
CA ILE A 32 9.62 -21.55 -19.06
C ILE A 32 9.28 -20.08 -18.82
N LEU A 33 8.32 -19.84 -17.95
CA LEU A 33 7.97 -18.52 -17.43
C LEU A 33 8.69 -18.32 -16.08
N LYS A 34 9.53 -17.29 -16.01
CA LYS A 34 10.23 -16.91 -14.78
C LYS A 34 9.49 -15.80 -14.06
N ILE A 35 9.23 -16.00 -12.78
CA ILE A 35 8.59 -15.01 -11.90
C ILE A 35 9.52 -14.74 -10.72
N PHE A 36 9.90 -13.47 -10.55
CA PHE A 36 10.70 -13.02 -9.42
C PHE A 36 9.79 -12.75 -8.23
N ILE A 37 10.19 -13.26 -7.06
CA ILE A 37 9.42 -13.20 -5.82
C ILE A 37 10.35 -12.90 -4.64
N GLY A 38 9.75 -12.54 -3.51
CA GLY A 38 10.49 -12.36 -2.26
C GLY A 38 10.95 -13.69 -1.65
N ARG A 39 11.97 -13.63 -0.79
CA ARG A 39 12.48 -14.79 -0.05
C ARG A 39 11.40 -15.47 0.82
N SER A 40 10.61 -14.68 1.56
CA SER A 40 9.54 -15.20 2.42
C SER A 40 8.45 -15.94 1.63
N GLU A 41 8.12 -15.43 0.44
CA GLU A 41 7.15 -16.04 -0.48
C GLU A 41 7.68 -17.36 -1.04
N ALA A 42 8.98 -17.40 -1.38
CA ALA A 42 9.67 -18.61 -1.82
C ALA A 42 9.69 -19.68 -0.73
N GLU A 43 10.03 -19.30 0.51
CA GLU A 43 10.01 -20.20 1.67
C GLU A 43 8.60 -20.76 1.92
N SER A 44 7.55 -19.93 1.84
CA SER A 44 6.15 -20.39 1.96
C SER A 44 5.78 -21.43 0.88
N MET A 45 6.25 -21.26 -0.35
CA MET A 45 6.02 -22.23 -1.43
C MET A 45 6.83 -23.51 -1.26
N ARG A 46 8.08 -23.42 -0.80
CA ARG A 46 8.89 -24.60 -0.42
C ARG A 46 8.21 -25.40 0.68
N HIS A 47 7.59 -24.72 1.64
CA HIS A 47 6.80 -25.37 2.68
C HIS A 47 5.59 -26.10 2.09
N ALA A 48 4.84 -25.46 1.20
CA ALA A 48 3.70 -26.09 0.51
C ALA A 48 4.06 -27.34 -0.29
N ARG A 49 5.31 -27.40 -0.79
CA ARG A 49 5.84 -28.54 -1.54
C ARG A 49 6.42 -29.64 -0.66
N GLY A 50 6.43 -29.46 0.67
CA GLY A 50 7.03 -30.39 1.62
C GLY A 50 8.57 -30.39 1.61
N GLU A 51 9.20 -29.36 1.05
CA GLU A 51 10.67 -29.24 1.05
C GLU A 51 11.20 -28.74 2.40
N ILE A 52 10.38 -27.98 3.12
CA ILE A 52 10.66 -27.48 4.47
C ILE A 52 9.43 -27.67 5.34
N THR A 53 9.62 -27.85 6.64
CA THR A 53 8.53 -28.00 7.61
C THR A 53 8.51 -26.81 8.56
N MET A 54 7.34 -26.21 8.75
CA MET A 54 7.11 -25.14 9.71
C MET A 54 6.45 -25.70 10.97
N SER A 55 6.79 -25.18 12.15
CA SER A 55 6.21 -25.62 13.43
C SER A 55 4.78 -25.14 13.64
N ARG A 56 4.38 -24.08 12.94
CA ARG A 56 3.05 -23.47 12.97
C ARG A 56 2.60 -23.17 11.54
N PRO A 57 1.29 -23.20 11.26
CA PRO A 57 0.76 -22.80 9.96
C PRO A 57 1.17 -21.38 9.60
N ASN A 58 1.64 -21.16 8.38
CA ASN A 58 1.90 -19.83 7.86
C ASN A 58 0.61 -19.16 7.33
N THR A 59 0.70 -17.92 6.86
CA THR A 59 -0.46 -17.16 6.37
C THR A 59 -1.20 -17.87 5.23
N HIS A 60 -0.47 -18.49 4.30
CA HIS A 60 -1.07 -19.24 3.18
C HIS A 60 -1.71 -20.55 3.63
N ASP A 61 -1.15 -21.22 4.64
CA ASP A 61 -1.75 -22.42 5.25
C ASP A 61 -3.05 -22.07 5.97
N ALA A 62 -3.04 -21.01 6.78
CA ALA A 62 -4.22 -20.51 7.47
C ALA A 62 -5.32 -20.09 6.49
N MET A 63 -4.97 -19.43 5.38
CA MET A 63 -5.90 -19.05 4.32
C MET A 63 -6.47 -20.29 3.60
N ALA A 64 -5.63 -21.27 3.27
CA ALA A 64 -6.10 -22.51 2.65
C ALA A 64 -7.07 -23.27 3.56
N GLU A 65 -6.80 -23.31 4.86
CA GLU A 65 -7.68 -23.95 5.83
C GLU A 65 -9.00 -23.19 6.01
N LEU A 66 -8.94 -21.86 6.08
CA LEU A 66 -10.13 -21.01 6.10
C LEU A 66 -11.02 -21.25 4.87
N MET A 67 -10.43 -21.34 3.67
CA MET A 67 -11.20 -21.61 2.44
C MET A 67 -11.90 -22.98 2.50
N LYS A 68 -11.24 -24.01 3.04
CA LYS A 68 -11.87 -25.33 3.22
C LYS A 68 -13.04 -25.27 4.20
N LEU A 69 -12.86 -24.59 5.33
CA LEU A 69 -13.91 -24.42 6.35
C LEU A 69 -15.13 -23.69 5.79
N LEU A 70 -14.91 -22.68 4.94
CA LEU A 70 -15.96 -21.94 4.25
C LEU A 70 -16.53 -22.67 3.02
N LYS A 71 -16.13 -23.92 2.76
CA LYS A 71 -16.51 -24.70 1.57
C LYS A 71 -16.25 -23.96 0.26
N CYS A 72 -15.25 -23.10 0.23
CA CYS A 72 -14.83 -22.35 -0.93
C CYS A 72 -13.80 -23.17 -1.71
N ARG A 73 -14.09 -23.47 -2.98
CA ARG A 73 -13.18 -24.23 -3.84
C ARG A 73 -12.45 -23.31 -4.81
N VAL A 74 -11.13 -23.25 -4.71
CA VAL A 74 -10.28 -22.61 -5.71
C VAL A 74 -10.25 -23.49 -6.97
N THR A 75 -10.82 -23.02 -8.07
CA THR A 75 -10.91 -23.79 -9.32
C THR A 75 -9.62 -23.65 -10.13
N ARG A 76 -9.12 -22.43 -10.27
CA ARG A 76 -7.91 -22.10 -11.02
C ARG A 76 -7.31 -20.77 -10.57
N VAL A 77 -6.01 -20.65 -10.80
CA VAL A 77 -5.31 -19.37 -10.76
C VAL A 77 -4.76 -19.05 -12.14
N CYS A 78 -4.93 -17.81 -12.56
CA CYS A 78 -4.53 -17.34 -13.88
C CYS A 78 -3.61 -16.14 -13.75
N ILE A 79 -2.39 -16.22 -14.27
CA ILE A 79 -1.54 -15.04 -14.48
C ILE A 79 -2.06 -14.34 -15.73
N THR A 80 -2.66 -13.17 -15.54
CA THR A 80 -3.47 -12.49 -16.56
C THR A 80 -2.63 -11.56 -17.43
N GLU A 81 -1.79 -10.73 -16.80
CA GLU A 81 -1.14 -9.61 -17.48
C GLU A 81 0.25 -9.31 -16.90
N LEU A 82 1.07 -8.64 -17.71
CA LEU A 82 2.36 -8.07 -17.32
C LEU A 82 2.34 -6.58 -17.65
N ARG A 83 2.39 -5.71 -16.64
CA ARG A 83 2.44 -4.25 -16.81
C ARG A 83 3.64 -3.69 -16.06
N ARG A 84 4.50 -2.92 -16.73
CA ARG A 84 5.68 -2.27 -16.12
C ARG A 84 6.54 -3.23 -15.28
N LEU A 85 6.81 -4.44 -15.81
CA LEU A 85 7.56 -5.53 -15.15
C LEU A 85 6.84 -6.21 -13.96
N THR A 86 5.61 -5.84 -13.64
CA THR A 86 4.80 -6.47 -12.60
C THR A 86 3.79 -7.42 -13.20
N TYR A 87 3.84 -8.69 -12.77
CA TYR A 87 2.84 -9.70 -13.12
C TYR A 87 1.59 -9.54 -12.27
N TYR A 88 0.42 -9.69 -12.90
CA TYR A 88 -0.89 -9.72 -12.27
C TYR A 88 -1.47 -11.12 -12.35
N ALA A 89 -2.20 -11.54 -11.31
CA ALA A 89 -2.88 -12.81 -11.30
C ALA A 89 -4.31 -12.66 -10.77
N ARG A 90 -5.15 -13.59 -11.19
CA ARG A 90 -6.54 -13.68 -10.77
C ARG A 90 -6.81 -15.09 -10.28
N MET A 91 -7.41 -15.20 -9.11
CA MET A 91 -7.86 -16.45 -8.53
C MET A 91 -9.35 -16.59 -8.76
N PHE A 92 -9.77 -17.77 -9.23
CA PHE A 92 -11.16 -18.10 -9.46
C PHE A 92 -11.64 -19.05 -8.38
N LEU A 93 -12.80 -18.74 -7.81
CA LEU A 93 -13.39 -19.39 -6.65
C LEU A 93 -14.81 -19.85 -6.98
N LEU A 94 -15.16 -21.02 -6.50
CA LEU A 94 -16.52 -21.52 -6.50
C LEU A 94 -16.99 -21.63 -5.05
N LEU A 95 -18.05 -20.88 -4.73
CA LEU A 95 -18.66 -20.91 -3.41
C LEU A 95 -19.83 -21.89 -3.38
N ASP A 96 -20.26 -22.22 -2.16
CA ASP A 96 -21.49 -22.95 -1.96
C ASP A 96 -22.69 -22.16 -2.52
N ARG A 97 -23.64 -22.86 -3.15
CA ARG A 97 -24.83 -22.22 -3.76
C ARG A 97 -25.72 -21.51 -2.74
N SER A 98 -25.68 -21.93 -1.48
CA SER A 98 -26.39 -21.24 -0.40
C SER A 98 -25.84 -19.84 -0.10
N VAL A 99 -24.59 -19.56 -0.49
CA VAL A 99 -23.92 -18.27 -0.29
C VAL A 99 -23.94 -17.44 -1.58
N TRP A 100 -23.78 -18.10 -2.73
CA TRP A 100 -23.66 -17.41 -4.01
C TRP A 100 -24.22 -18.26 -5.16
N GLU A 101 -25.28 -17.76 -5.79
CA GLU A 101 -25.90 -18.41 -6.97
C GLU A 101 -25.16 -18.06 -8.28
N GLY A 102 -24.37 -16.99 -8.29
CA GLY A 102 -23.72 -16.42 -9.47
C GLY A 102 -22.45 -17.16 -9.93
N GLY A 103 -22.46 -18.49 -10.04
CA GLY A 103 -21.36 -19.26 -10.63
C GLY A 103 -19.98 -18.99 -10.01
N GLU A 104 -18.95 -18.93 -10.85
CA GLU A 104 -17.55 -18.73 -10.44
C GLU A 104 -17.24 -17.24 -10.21
N ILE A 105 -16.75 -16.90 -9.02
CA ILE A 105 -16.26 -15.55 -8.73
C ILE A 105 -14.76 -15.47 -8.96
N SER A 106 -14.25 -14.25 -9.11
CA SER A 106 -12.81 -14.04 -9.29
C SER A 106 -12.33 -12.87 -8.45
N MET A 107 -11.11 -12.97 -7.94
CA MET A 107 -10.46 -11.91 -7.18
C MET A 107 -9.05 -11.65 -7.71
N ASP A 108 -8.61 -10.39 -7.61
CA ASP A 108 -7.23 -10.01 -7.89
C ASP A 108 -6.31 -10.55 -6.79
N ILE A 109 -5.15 -11.06 -7.18
CA ILE A 109 -4.17 -11.65 -6.27
C ILE A 109 -2.77 -11.51 -6.85
N ARG A 110 -1.76 -11.34 -5.99
CA ARG A 110 -0.38 -11.34 -6.45
C ARG A 110 -0.01 -12.74 -6.98
N PRO A 111 0.81 -12.85 -8.03
CA PRO A 111 1.22 -14.14 -8.58
C PRO A 111 1.89 -15.07 -7.56
N SER A 112 2.74 -14.54 -6.66
CA SER A 112 3.39 -15.33 -5.61
C SER A 112 2.36 -15.99 -4.67
N ASP A 113 1.37 -15.23 -4.23
CA ASP A 113 0.29 -15.73 -3.36
C ASP A 113 -0.62 -16.72 -4.09
N ALA A 114 -0.96 -16.42 -5.35
CA ALA A 114 -1.78 -17.29 -6.19
C ALA A 114 -1.12 -18.67 -6.38
N LEU A 115 0.19 -18.69 -6.64
CA LEU A 115 0.97 -19.92 -6.74
C LEU A 115 1.04 -20.64 -5.38
N GLY A 116 1.26 -19.91 -4.28
CA GLY A 116 1.29 -20.47 -2.93
C GLY A 116 -0.03 -21.14 -2.52
N VAL A 117 -1.17 -20.56 -2.89
CA VAL A 117 -2.50 -21.13 -2.65
C VAL A 117 -2.76 -22.32 -3.57
N ALA A 118 -2.45 -22.19 -4.86
CA ALA A 118 -2.65 -23.25 -5.83
C ALA A 118 -1.89 -24.53 -5.48
N LEU A 119 -0.66 -24.40 -4.96
CA LEU A 119 0.13 -25.54 -4.49
C LEU A 119 -0.53 -26.26 -3.30
N ARG A 120 -1.10 -25.52 -2.36
CA ARG A 120 -1.74 -26.07 -1.14
C ARG A 120 -3.09 -26.74 -1.41
N LEU A 121 -3.87 -26.15 -2.32
CA LEU A 121 -5.23 -26.60 -2.64
C LEU A 121 -5.29 -27.47 -3.90
N GLY A 122 -4.15 -27.70 -4.56
CA GLY A 122 -4.09 -28.47 -5.81
C GLY A 122 -4.81 -27.80 -6.97
N ALA A 123 -4.95 -26.47 -6.96
CA ALA A 123 -5.64 -25.74 -8.02
C ALA A 123 -4.80 -25.66 -9.30
N GLY A 124 -5.46 -25.64 -10.46
CA GLY A 124 -4.77 -25.53 -11.74
C GLY A 124 -4.14 -24.15 -11.96
N ILE A 125 -2.89 -24.12 -12.43
CA ILE A 125 -2.16 -22.90 -12.77
C ILE A 125 -2.24 -22.64 -14.27
N TYR A 126 -2.65 -21.44 -14.64
CA TYR A 126 -2.79 -20.99 -16.02
C TYR A 126 -2.11 -19.65 -16.23
N VAL A 127 -1.72 -19.39 -17.47
CA VAL A 127 -1.19 -18.09 -17.88
C VAL A 127 -1.93 -17.66 -19.14
N ASP A 128 -2.16 -16.37 -19.27
CA ASP A 128 -2.71 -15.81 -20.48
C ASP A 128 -1.75 -15.95 -21.67
N LYS A 129 -2.32 -16.11 -22.87
CA LYS A 129 -1.53 -16.28 -24.10
C LYS A 129 -0.68 -15.04 -24.40
N GLY A 130 -1.15 -13.83 -24.07
CA GLY A 130 -0.42 -12.58 -24.25
C GLY A 130 0.86 -12.54 -23.42
N VAL A 131 0.75 -12.92 -22.14
CA VAL A 131 1.90 -13.01 -21.22
C VAL A 131 2.87 -14.11 -21.66
N ALA A 132 2.35 -15.28 -22.03
CA ALA A 132 3.18 -16.39 -22.51
C ALA A 132 3.95 -16.02 -23.80
N ARG A 133 3.34 -15.28 -24.73
CA ARG A 133 3.97 -14.83 -25.98
C ARG A 133 5.03 -13.76 -25.75
N ALA A 134 4.81 -12.83 -24.82
CA ALA A 134 5.79 -11.82 -24.46
C ALA A 134 7.13 -12.42 -23.98
N MET A 135 7.08 -13.62 -23.40
CA MET A 135 8.23 -14.33 -22.83
C MET A 135 8.91 -15.31 -23.81
N ALA A 136 8.39 -15.50 -25.02
CA ALA A 136 8.98 -16.42 -26.01
C ALA A 136 10.27 -15.90 -26.68
N LYS A 137 10.86 -14.81 -26.17
CA LYS A 137 12.16 -14.30 -26.64
C LYS A 137 13.30 -14.97 -25.83
N PRO A 138 14.43 -15.33 -26.46
CA PRO A 138 15.51 -16.10 -25.85
C PRO A 138 16.15 -15.40 -24.63
N PRO A 139 16.81 -16.15 -23.73
CA PRO A 139 17.16 -15.75 -22.36
C PRO A 139 18.40 -14.83 -22.26
N GLU A 140 18.69 -14.03 -23.29
CA GLU A 140 19.87 -13.14 -23.30
C GLU A 140 19.66 -11.83 -22.54
N GLN A 141 18.41 -11.48 -22.21
CA GLN A 141 18.18 -10.41 -21.25
C GLN A 141 18.36 -10.97 -19.85
N ARG A 142 19.62 -11.00 -19.41
CA ARG A 142 19.94 -10.77 -18.00
C ARG A 142 19.15 -9.53 -17.61
N PHE A 143 18.01 -9.71 -16.96
CA PHE A 143 17.32 -8.60 -16.32
C PHE A 143 18.40 -7.94 -15.47
N PRO A 144 18.65 -6.63 -15.65
CA PRO A 144 19.67 -5.96 -14.86
C PRO A 144 19.38 -6.32 -13.41
N ALA A 145 20.44 -6.76 -12.69
CA ALA A 145 20.35 -6.93 -11.25
C ALA A 145 19.61 -5.70 -10.73
N LEU A 146 18.51 -5.91 -10.00
CA LEU A 146 17.78 -4.80 -9.41
C LEU A 146 18.87 -3.93 -8.77
N PRO A 147 18.98 -2.62 -9.11
CA PRO A 147 19.88 -1.76 -8.36
C PRO A 147 19.59 -2.02 -6.88
N PRO A 148 20.63 -2.08 -6.01
CA PRO A 148 20.43 -2.28 -4.58
C PRO A 148 19.26 -1.40 -4.18
N PRO A 149 18.27 -1.94 -3.45
CA PRO A 149 17.00 -1.26 -3.25
C PRO A 149 17.32 0.19 -2.89
N ALA A 150 16.86 1.13 -3.72
CA ALA A 150 16.83 2.51 -3.27
C ALA A 150 16.18 2.46 -1.88
N PRO A 151 16.74 3.19 -0.88
CA PRO A 151 16.17 3.21 0.47
C PRO A 151 14.67 3.32 0.32
N PRO A 152 13.88 2.43 0.96
CA PRO A 152 12.57 2.04 0.50
C PRO A 152 11.80 3.29 0.06
N ALA A 153 11.56 3.39 -1.26
CA ALA A 153 10.50 4.25 -1.75
C ALA A 153 9.24 3.58 -1.22
N THR A 154 8.81 4.05 -0.05
CA THR A 154 7.67 3.58 0.71
C THR A 154 6.55 3.31 -0.29
N PRO A 155 5.96 2.10 -0.31
CA PRO A 155 4.70 1.96 -1.01
C PRO A 155 3.76 2.94 -0.32
N ALA A 156 3.47 4.06 -0.97
CA ALA A 156 2.28 4.83 -0.71
C ALA A 156 1.08 3.97 -1.15
N HIS A 157 0.88 2.82 -0.48
CA HIS A 157 -0.45 2.56 -0.02
C HIS A 157 -0.79 3.79 0.83
N PRO A 158 -1.92 4.46 0.58
CA PRO A 158 -2.52 5.24 1.63
C PRO A 158 -2.94 4.21 2.69
N THR A 159 -1.98 3.76 3.52
CA THR A 159 -2.27 3.71 4.94
C THR A 159 -2.70 5.12 5.23
N ALA A 160 -4.02 5.30 5.23
CA ALA A 160 -4.67 6.48 5.74
C ALA A 160 -4.40 6.53 7.24
N ALA A 161 -3.14 6.78 7.63
CA ALA A 161 -2.92 7.91 8.50
C ALA A 161 -3.38 9.09 7.65
N LEU A 162 -4.67 9.41 7.80
CA LEU A 162 -5.16 10.72 7.41
C LEU A 162 -4.13 11.72 7.94
N PRO A 163 -3.85 12.82 7.23
CA PRO A 163 -3.37 14.01 7.90
C PRO A 163 -4.51 14.45 8.82
N GLY A 164 -4.55 13.81 9.98
CA GLY A 164 -5.14 14.23 11.21
C GLY A 164 -3.93 14.31 12.12
N VAL A 165 -3.38 15.52 12.24
CA VAL A 165 -2.29 15.85 13.14
C VAL A 165 -2.73 15.55 14.57
N THR A 166 -2.60 14.30 15.03
CA THR A 166 -2.77 13.94 16.45
C THR A 166 -1.97 12.71 16.89
N HIS A 167 -1.40 11.89 15.99
CA HIS A 167 -0.64 10.70 16.39
C HIS A 167 0.84 10.72 16.02
N MET A 168 1.61 11.67 16.58
CA MET A 168 3.06 11.52 16.76
C MET A 168 3.50 12.15 18.09
N LEU A 169 3.18 11.50 19.20
CA LEU A 169 3.73 11.84 20.51
C LEU A 169 4.32 10.59 21.18
N ALA A 170 5.42 10.11 20.61
CA ALA A 170 6.39 9.29 21.34
C ALA A 170 7.78 9.64 20.81
N LEU A 171 8.36 10.70 21.36
CA LEU A 171 9.74 11.13 21.07
C LEU A 171 10.68 10.27 21.91
N PRO A 172 11.61 9.49 21.32
CA PRO A 172 12.68 8.83 22.05
C PRO A 172 13.78 9.87 22.32
N LEU A 173 13.52 10.82 23.21
CA LEU A 173 14.54 11.77 23.64
C LEU A 173 15.26 11.19 24.86
N GLY A 174 16.60 11.22 24.81
CA GLY A 174 17.46 10.94 25.96
C GLY A 174 17.23 11.93 27.12
N PRO A 175 18.07 11.95 28.17
CA PRO A 175 17.86 12.82 29.32
C PRO A 175 17.89 14.30 28.92
N LEU A 176 16.71 14.94 28.90
CA LEU A 176 16.51 16.36 28.56
C LEU A 176 16.78 17.27 29.76
N SER A 177 17.35 18.45 29.51
CA SER A 177 17.47 19.51 30.51
C SER A 177 16.11 20.14 30.83
N ASP A 178 15.97 20.77 32.00
CA ASP A 178 14.71 21.39 32.41
C ASP A 178 14.26 22.55 31.51
N SER A 179 15.21 23.22 30.84
CA SER A 179 14.89 24.23 29.81
C SER A 179 14.29 23.58 28.56
N GLN A 180 14.87 22.46 28.10
CA GLN A 180 14.37 21.72 26.93
C GLN A 180 12.97 21.13 27.18
N LYS A 181 12.70 20.63 28.38
CA LYS A 181 11.35 20.14 28.76
C LYS A 181 10.28 21.23 28.65
N ARG A 182 10.59 22.46 29.08
CA ARG A 182 9.67 23.61 28.97
C ARG A 182 9.41 23.99 27.52
N ILE A 183 10.43 23.92 26.66
CA ILE A 183 10.29 24.19 25.22
C ILE A 183 9.40 23.13 24.56
N VAL A 184 9.65 21.85 24.83
CA VAL A 184 8.84 20.74 24.32
C VAL A 184 7.37 20.90 24.74
N GLN A 185 7.12 21.17 26.03
CA GLN A 185 5.78 21.39 26.55
C GLN A 185 5.09 22.57 25.86
N SER A 186 5.78 23.71 25.72
CA SER A 186 5.25 24.89 25.03
C SER A 186 4.91 24.62 23.56
N CYS A 187 5.73 23.83 22.85
CA CYS A 187 5.45 23.46 21.47
C CYS A 187 4.28 22.48 21.35
N GLN A 188 4.15 21.53 22.29
CA GLN A 188 3.02 20.59 22.34
C GLN A 188 1.70 21.30 22.61
N GLU A 189 1.67 22.28 23.50
CA GLU A 189 0.49 23.10 23.78
C GLU A 189 0.05 23.91 22.56
N GLU A 190 1.00 24.48 21.81
CA GLU A 190 0.68 25.22 20.58
C GLU A 190 0.26 24.30 19.42
N ALA A 191 0.83 23.10 19.32
CA ALA A 191 0.37 22.08 18.39
C ALA A 191 -1.07 21.64 18.67
N ALA A 192 -1.43 21.44 19.94
CA ALA A 192 -2.78 21.02 20.33
C ALA A 192 -3.88 22.04 20.01
N ARG A 193 -3.50 23.32 19.83
CA ARG A 193 -4.41 24.41 19.45
C ARG A 193 -4.53 24.61 17.94
N PHE A 194 -3.74 23.89 17.13
CA PHE A 194 -3.80 24.00 15.68
C PHE A 194 -5.02 23.24 15.14
N VAL A 195 -5.83 23.94 14.36
CA VAL A 195 -6.97 23.35 13.64
C VAL A 195 -6.51 23.01 12.23
N ASP A 196 -6.52 21.74 11.87
CA ASP A 196 -6.08 21.30 10.55
C ASP A 196 -7.13 21.66 9.48
N PRO A 197 -6.78 22.48 8.46
CA PRO A 197 -7.69 22.85 7.38
C PRO A 197 -8.16 21.65 6.53
N THR A 198 -7.47 20.51 6.62
CA THR A 198 -7.82 19.28 5.90
C THR A 198 -8.78 18.37 6.66
N THR A 199 -9.10 18.67 7.94
CA THR A 199 -9.96 17.83 8.80
C THR A 199 -11.27 17.43 8.12
N PHE A 200 -11.98 18.39 7.51
CA PHE A 200 -13.23 18.13 6.81
C PHE A 200 -13.06 17.16 5.62
N HIS A 201 -12.01 17.35 4.83
CA HIS A 201 -11.71 16.50 3.67
C HIS A 201 -11.28 15.09 4.09
N CYS A 202 -10.58 14.98 5.23
CA CYS A 202 -10.23 13.72 5.87
C CYS A 202 -11.48 12.93 6.30
N LEU A 203 -12.48 13.59 6.90
CA LEU A 203 -13.77 12.96 7.22
C LEU A 203 -14.52 12.50 5.96
N LEU A 204 -14.55 13.33 4.92
CA LEU A 204 -15.13 12.94 3.63
C LEU A 204 -14.40 11.75 3.01
N LEU A 205 -13.07 11.69 3.12
CA LEU A 205 -12.27 10.57 2.63
C LEU A 205 -12.61 9.29 3.37
N GLN A 206 -12.74 9.34 4.70
CA GLN A 206 -13.16 8.19 5.51
C GLN A 206 -14.54 7.69 5.09
N LEU A 207 -15.49 8.60 4.87
CA LEU A 207 -16.83 8.26 4.40
C LEU A 207 -16.79 7.62 3.00
N ALA A 208 -16.05 8.20 2.05
CA ALA A 208 -15.91 7.65 0.70
C ALA A 208 -15.28 6.25 0.70
N VAL A 209 -14.32 5.99 1.58
CA VAL A 209 -13.72 4.65 1.76
C VAL A 209 -14.73 3.67 2.37
N ALA A 210 -15.50 4.10 3.37
CA ALA A 210 -16.54 3.28 4.00
C ALA A 210 -17.67 2.91 3.01
N GLU A 211 -18.03 3.83 2.12
CA GLU A 211 -19.02 3.64 1.05
C GLU A 211 -18.46 2.93 -0.20
N GLN A 212 -17.19 2.51 -0.18
CA GLN A 212 -16.50 1.88 -1.33
C GLN A 212 -16.43 2.77 -2.60
N ARG A 213 -16.54 4.09 -2.44
CA ARG A 213 -16.41 5.09 -3.52
C ARG A 213 -14.95 5.47 -3.75
N TYR A 214 -14.17 4.52 -4.26
CA TYR A 214 -12.71 4.69 -4.39
C TYR A 214 -12.29 5.79 -5.37
N GLY A 215 -13.11 6.09 -6.39
CA GLY A 215 -12.85 7.20 -7.31
C GLY A 215 -12.84 8.57 -6.61
N ASP A 216 -13.78 8.76 -5.68
CA ASP A 216 -13.89 9.99 -4.89
C ASP A 216 -12.81 10.06 -3.81
N ALA A 217 -12.44 8.91 -3.24
CA ALA A 217 -11.33 8.82 -2.29
C ALA A 217 -9.99 9.31 -2.89
N VAL A 218 -9.69 8.96 -4.15
CA VAL A 218 -8.47 9.43 -4.83
C VAL A 218 -8.51 10.94 -5.07
N LYS A 219 -9.66 11.49 -5.47
CA LYS A 219 -9.83 12.94 -5.64
C LYS A 219 -9.63 13.67 -4.31
N LEU A 220 -10.25 13.19 -3.24
CA LEU A 220 -10.12 13.76 -1.89
C LEU A 220 -8.67 13.72 -1.40
N GLN A 221 -7.92 12.64 -1.66
CA GLN A 221 -6.48 12.59 -1.35
C GLN A 221 -5.68 13.69 -2.07
N SER A 222 -5.97 13.94 -3.35
CA SER A 222 -5.28 15.00 -4.10
C SER A 222 -5.58 16.40 -3.56
N VAL A 223 -6.83 16.64 -3.12
CA VAL A 223 -7.26 17.90 -2.51
C VAL A 223 -6.61 18.09 -1.14
N ILE A 224 -6.58 17.04 -0.32
CA ILE A 224 -5.92 17.03 0.99
C ILE A 224 -4.43 17.36 0.82
N ALA A 225 -3.72 16.66 -0.08
CA ALA A 225 -2.30 16.88 -0.30
C ALA A 225 -2.00 18.32 -0.76
N ARG A 226 -2.81 18.86 -1.69
CA ARG A 226 -2.66 20.24 -2.17
C ARG A 226 -2.90 21.25 -1.05
N ARG A 227 -4.01 21.12 -0.31
CA ARG A 227 -4.41 22.07 0.74
C ARG A 227 -3.46 22.03 1.94
N PHE A 228 -2.90 20.86 2.26
CA PHE A 228 -1.85 20.73 3.27
C PHE A 228 -0.54 21.40 2.84
N ALA A 229 -0.13 21.22 1.58
CA ALA A 229 1.11 21.79 1.06
C ALA A 229 1.07 23.33 0.93
N THR A 230 -0.11 23.92 0.67
CA THR A 230 -0.27 25.38 0.53
C THR A 230 -0.46 26.08 1.87
N HIS A 231 -0.92 25.39 2.92
CA HIS A 231 -1.21 26.01 4.21
C HIS A 231 0.07 26.30 5.03
N SER A 232 0.38 27.58 5.21
CA SER A 232 1.57 28.04 5.94
C SER A 232 1.61 27.52 7.39
N GLY A 233 0.48 27.50 8.10
CA GLY A 233 0.40 26.97 9.45
C GLY A 233 0.65 25.46 9.54
N ALA A 234 0.23 24.68 8.54
CA ALA A 234 0.43 23.23 8.55
C ALA A 234 1.90 22.89 8.33
N ARG A 235 2.57 23.63 7.44
CA ARG A 235 4.01 23.54 7.21
C ARG A 235 4.82 23.89 8.45
N ALA A 236 4.47 24.98 9.14
CA ALA A 236 5.13 25.38 10.38
C ALA A 236 4.97 24.31 11.48
N LEU A 237 3.79 23.69 11.59
CA LEU A 237 3.55 22.60 12.54
C LEU A 237 4.42 21.36 12.26
N VAL A 238 4.51 20.93 10.99
CA VAL A 238 5.35 19.78 10.60
C VAL A 238 6.83 20.08 10.81
N ALA A 239 7.30 21.28 10.45
CA ALA A 239 8.67 21.70 10.67
C ALA A 239 9.02 21.77 12.17
N MET A 240 8.10 22.27 13.00
CA MET A 240 8.25 22.29 14.46
C MET A 240 8.35 20.87 15.04
N GLN A 241 7.49 19.94 14.60
CA GLN A 241 7.52 18.55 15.08
C GLN A 241 8.80 17.82 14.65
N ALA A 242 9.26 18.04 13.42
CA ALA A 242 10.54 17.49 12.94
C ALA A 242 11.74 18.06 13.71
N ALA A 243 11.75 19.36 14.00
CA ALA A 243 12.80 19.98 14.81
C ALA A 243 12.84 19.40 16.24
N LEU A 244 11.67 19.12 16.84
CA LEU A 244 11.58 18.45 18.15
C LEU A 244 12.08 17.00 18.12
N SER A 245 11.82 16.25 17.04
CA SER A 245 12.34 14.88 16.89
C SER A 245 13.84 14.83 16.71
N ASP A 246 14.40 15.84 16.05
CA ASP A 246 15.85 15.93 15.80
C ASP A 246 16.62 16.55 16.98
N GLY A 247 15.92 16.97 18.06
CA GLY A 247 16.53 17.63 19.20
C GLY A 247 17.00 19.07 18.93
N ARG A 248 16.52 19.69 17.84
CA ARG A 248 16.84 21.07 17.44
C ARG A 248 15.85 22.06 18.06
N PHE A 249 16.03 22.34 19.35
CA PHE A 249 15.06 23.12 20.14
C PHE A 249 14.93 24.59 19.72
N GLU A 250 16.00 25.22 19.22
CA GLU A 250 15.95 26.62 18.76
C GLU A 250 15.10 26.77 17.49
N GLU A 251 15.26 25.85 16.53
CA GLU A 251 14.42 25.77 15.33
C GLU A 251 12.96 25.45 15.68
N ALA A 252 12.72 24.61 16.68
CA ALA A 252 11.38 24.31 17.16
C ALA A 252 10.69 25.57 17.73
N VAL A 253 11.42 26.41 18.48
CA VAL A 253 10.91 27.69 18.99
C VAL A 253 10.56 28.65 17.85
N PHE A 254 11.41 28.73 16.82
CA PHE A 254 11.15 29.56 15.65
C PHE A 254 9.85 29.15 14.94
N HIS A 255 9.68 27.86 14.64
CA HIS A 255 8.49 27.36 13.96
C HIS A 255 7.23 27.41 14.84
N ARG A 256 7.37 27.31 16.17
CA ARG A 256 6.27 27.56 17.12
C ARG A 256 5.78 29.01 17.03
N ASP A 257 6.68 29.97 16.99
CA ASP A 257 6.33 31.39 16.92
C ASP A 257 5.73 31.74 15.55
N GLU A 258 6.23 31.14 14.48
CA GLU A 258 5.66 31.19 13.14
C GLU A 258 4.21 30.62 13.11
N LEU A 259 3.99 29.48 13.77
CA LEU A 259 2.65 28.87 13.91
C LEU A 259 1.68 29.79 14.67
N ARG A 260 2.15 30.45 15.74
CA ARG A 260 1.37 31.42 16.51
C ARG A 260 1.01 32.65 15.68
N GLN A 261 1.93 33.16 14.88
CA GLN A 261 1.69 34.30 13.99
C GLN A 261 0.69 33.96 12.87
N ASN A 262 0.79 32.79 12.27
CA ASN A 262 -0.15 32.34 11.25
C ASN A 262 -1.58 32.23 11.83
N ARG A 263 -1.73 31.67 13.03
CA ARG A 263 -3.04 31.61 13.72
C ARG A 263 -3.64 32.99 13.95
N LEU A 264 -2.83 33.96 14.37
CA LEU A 264 -3.28 35.35 14.55
C LEU A 264 -3.73 35.98 13.23
N ARG A 265 -3.03 35.71 12.12
CA ARG A 265 -3.45 36.15 10.78
C ARG A 265 -4.75 35.49 10.34
N ASP A 266 -4.92 34.20 10.58
CA ASP A 266 -6.15 33.48 10.24
C ASP A 266 -7.35 34.01 11.04
N PHE A 267 -7.14 34.34 12.32
CA PHE A 267 -8.16 34.98 13.17
C PHE A 267 -8.49 36.42 12.71
N GLN A 268 -7.49 37.19 12.28
CA GLN A 268 -7.72 38.53 11.74
C GLN A 268 -8.44 38.49 10.39
N ARG A 269 -8.13 37.51 9.53
CA ARG A 269 -8.82 37.29 8.25
C ARG A 269 -10.29 36.91 8.45
N SER A 270 -10.57 36.00 9.40
CA SER A 270 -11.95 35.62 9.72
C SER A 270 -12.75 36.76 10.36
N ALA A 271 -12.12 37.64 11.14
CA ALA A 271 -12.75 38.84 11.70
C ALA A 271 -13.01 39.96 10.68
N THR A 272 -12.25 40.02 9.58
CA THR A 272 -12.36 41.07 8.55
C THR A 272 -13.30 40.69 7.40
N GLY A 273 -13.80 39.44 7.38
CA GLY A 273 -14.77 38.98 6.37
C GLY A 273 -14.22 38.85 4.94
N MET A 274 -12.90 38.96 4.74
CA MET A 274 -12.26 38.64 3.46
C MET A 274 -12.03 37.13 3.41
N ILE A 275 -13.05 36.41 2.93
CA ILE A 275 -12.92 35.01 2.49
C ILE A 275 -12.11 35.02 1.19
N ASP A 276 -11.10 34.15 1.08
CA ASP A 276 -10.29 34.03 -0.14
C ASP A 276 -11.21 33.70 -1.34
N PRO A 277 -11.07 34.37 -2.50
CA PRO A 277 -11.89 34.11 -3.69
C PRO A 277 -11.69 32.71 -4.31
N GLU A 278 -10.80 31.88 -3.75
CA GLU A 278 -10.59 30.50 -4.17
C GLU A 278 -11.57 29.49 -3.52
N ASP A 279 -12.22 29.82 -2.40
CA ASP A 279 -13.20 28.91 -1.76
C ASP A 279 -14.59 28.95 -2.47
N ASP A 280 -14.92 29.99 -3.26
CA ASP A 280 -16.20 30.10 -3.99
C ASP A 280 -16.17 29.50 -5.41
N ALA A 281 -14.99 29.30 -6.02
CA ALA A 281 -14.91 28.94 -7.44
C ALA A 281 -15.23 27.47 -7.76
N HIS A 282 -15.27 26.58 -6.77
CA HIS A 282 -15.45 25.14 -7.01
C HIS A 282 -16.76 24.54 -6.50
N ILE A 283 -17.57 25.29 -5.75
CA ILE A 283 -18.94 24.86 -5.40
C ILE A 283 -19.91 25.13 -6.56
N ALA A 284 -19.62 26.12 -7.42
CA ALA A 284 -20.49 26.47 -8.55
C ALA A 284 -20.34 25.54 -9.77
N SER A 285 -19.24 24.80 -9.92
CA SER A 285 -18.98 23.96 -11.11
C SER A 285 -19.40 22.49 -10.98
N ASP A 286 -19.86 22.04 -9.81
CA ASP A 286 -20.26 20.64 -9.56
C ASP A 286 -21.80 20.45 -9.51
N SER A 287 -22.55 21.39 -10.09
CA SER A 287 -24.00 21.27 -10.34
C SER A 287 -24.34 20.37 -11.56
N ALA A 288 -23.42 19.50 -11.98
CA ALA A 288 -23.64 18.48 -13.01
C ALA A 288 -23.58 17.09 -12.39
N PHE A 289 -24.51 16.80 -11.49
CA PHE A 289 -24.95 15.45 -11.17
C PHE A 289 -26.39 15.29 -11.67
N GLU A 290 -26.50 14.92 -12.95
CA GLU A 290 -27.60 14.08 -13.48
C GLU A 290 -26.99 12.73 -13.89
#